data_AF-A0A4P8SUC5-F1
#
_entry.id   AF-A0A4P8SUC5-F1
#
_cell.length_a   1.000
_cell.length_b   1.000
_cell.length_c   1.000
_cell.angle_alpha   90.00
_cell.angle_beta   90.00
_cell.angle_gamma   90.00
#
_symmetry.space_group_name_H-M   'P 1'
#
loop_
_entity.id
_entity.type
_entity.pdbx_description
1 polymer ?
#
loop_
_entity_poly.entity_id
_entity_poly.type
_entity_poly.pdbx_seq_one_letter_code
_entity_poly.pdbx_strand_id
1 'polypeptide(L)'
;MRRATPAADHDVVQSALCNARHMNDDGSRSPIRSTIVSVSGRQAKDGRRGLPKVSEIEFSDEVGNTTRAAVVPNTAHRKAGEATLENVIQAEHFALCPICFEQPADSDEHVPPRGLGGSIMTTTCTRCNNAFGARVEAGLQDWFDRMVRIRYTADGDPRPFGATRALVLQTDDGKSLLLPEKGSDPGEEFSRRMRTAASLEHHVSQPGEAEVRNGVLKSAYLAACLHLRGVPHVDSAKQIRTELLGVVAARSRADLKVGPHARTLRFFRTGKPAGIPLALLRNKTMESGPSWLLSLAGTLIVEWPFPEIDPATRRLVASSPASRSSE
;
A
#
# COMPACT_ATOMS: atom_id res chain seq x y z
N MET A 1 41.09 14.99 -13.81
CA MET A 1 40.24 15.65 -12.79
C MET A 1 39.27 14.62 -12.23
N ARG A 2 39.54 14.12 -11.03
CA ARG A 2 38.69 13.15 -10.31
C ARG A 2 37.51 13.93 -9.71
N ARG A 3 36.27 13.62 -10.11
CA ARG A 3 35.08 14.14 -9.42
C ARG A 3 34.84 13.29 -8.18
N ALA A 4 34.89 13.95 -7.03
CA ALA A 4 34.54 13.39 -5.74
C ALA A 4 33.06 12.99 -5.71
N THR A 5 32.80 11.78 -5.26
CA THR A 5 31.50 11.30 -4.81
C THR A 5 31.11 12.13 -3.57
N PRO A 6 29.89 12.70 -3.48
CA PRO A 6 29.45 13.28 -2.23
C PRO A 6 29.22 12.14 -1.24
N ALA A 7 29.89 12.24 -0.08
CA ALA A 7 29.62 11.40 1.08
C ALA A 7 28.14 11.56 1.44
N ALA A 8 27.39 10.46 1.35
CA ALA A 8 26.02 10.42 1.86
C ALA A 8 26.10 10.52 3.39
N ASP A 9 25.31 11.43 3.96
CA ASP A 9 25.11 11.63 5.40
C ASP A 9 24.91 10.29 6.13
N HIS A 10 25.96 9.82 6.80
CA HIS A 10 25.95 8.67 7.71
C HIS A 10 25.30 8.99 9.07
N ASP A 11 24.98 10.26 9.34
CA ASP A 11 24.63 10.75 10.68
C ASP A 11 23.12 10.71 11.02
N VAL A 12 22.23 10.43 10.08
CA VAL A 12 20.77 10.48 10.34
C VAL A 12 20.19 9.14 10.84
N VAL A 13 20.97 8.05 10.83
CA VAL A 13 20.51 6.70 11.21
C VAL A 13 20.96 6.26 12.62
N GLN A 14 21.86 6.99 13.27
CA GLN A 14 22.48 6.54 14.53
C GLN A 14 21.62 6.66 15.80
N SER A 15 20.42 7.25 15.74
CA SER A 15 19.57 7.46 16.93
C SER A 15 18.16 6.87 16.78
N ALA A 16 18.04 5.68 16.19
CA ALA A 16 16.86 4.86 16.39
C ALA A 16 17.19 3.83 17.49
N LEU A 17 16.83 4.13 18.74
CA LEU A 17 16.67 3.10 19.75
C LEU A 17 15.58 2.14 19.24
N CYS A 18 16.00 1.05 18.60
CA CYS A 18 15.11 -0.07 18.36
C CYS A 18 14.77 -0.65 19.73
N ASN A 19 13.58 -0.36 20.24
CA ASN A 19 12.97 -1.16 21.31
C ASN A 19 12.48 -2.49 20.71
N ALA A 20 13.40 -3.25 20.11
CA ALA A 20 13.18 -4.64 19.76
C ALA A 20 13.12 -5.43 21.08
N ARG A 21 12.07 -6.24 21.29
CA ARG A 21 11.98 -7.14 22.43
C ARG A 21 11.80 -8.56 21.92
N HIS A 22 12.67 -9.47 22.32
CA HIS A 22 12.37 -10.89 22.26
C HIS A 22 11.37 -11.20 23.37
N MET A 23 10.27 -11.88 23.02
CA MET A 23 9.58 -12.70 24.00
C MET A 23 10.43 -13.97 24.17
N ASN A 24 11.04 -14.11 25.35
CA ASN A 24 11.58 -15.40 25.77
C ASN A 24 10.46 -16.19 26.44
N ASP A 25 10.56 -17.52 26.41
CA ASP A 25 9.63 -18.47 27.06
C ASP A 25 9.60 -18.31 28.61
N ASP A 26 10.46 -17.45 29.17
CA ASP A 26 10.56 -17.14 30.60
C ASP A 26 9.65 -15.99 31.06
N GLY A 27 8.89 -15.35 30.16
CA GLY A 27 7.98 -14.26 30.50
C GLY A 27 8.66 -12.94 30.90
N SER A 28 9.99 -12.84 30.79
CA SER A 28 10.69 -11.59 31.09
C SER A 28 10.58 -10.60 29.92
N ARG A 29 10.05 -9.40 30.21
CA ARG A 29 9.76 -8.34 29.21
C ARG A 29 10.88 -7.30 29.14
N SER A 30 12.15 -7.70 29.15
CA SER A 30 13.25 -6.72 29.11
C SER A 30 13.46 -6.17 27.69
N PRO A 31 13.56 -4.83 27.49
CA PRO A 31 13.99 -4.25 26.22
C PRO A 31 15.37 -4.78 25.85
N ILE A 32 15.51 -5.34 24.64
CA ILE A 32 16.84 -5.66 24.12
C ILE A 32 17.46 -4.35 23.71
N ARG A 33 18.58 -4.02 24.36
CA ARG A 33 19.45 -2.97 23.86
C ARG A 33 20.30 -3.60 22.76
N SER A 34 20.01 -3.22 21.52
CA SER A 34 20.73 -3.70 20.35
C SER A 34 21.14 -2.53 19.46
N THR A 35 22.30 -2.66 18.83
CA THR A 35 22.77 -1.71 17.82
C THR A 35 22.30 -2.17 16.45
N ILE A 36 21.63 -1.31 15.70
CA ILE A 36 21.27 -1.60 14.31
C ILE A 36 22.56 -1.66 13.48
N VAL A 37 22.85 -2.82 12.89
CA VAL A 37 24.02 -3.07 12.05
C VAL A 37 23.71 -2.70 10.61
N SER A 38 22.55 -3.13 10.10
CA SER A 38 22.14 -2.85 8.73
C SER A 38 20.62 -2.77 8.61
N VAL A 39 20.15 -1.97 7.65
CA VAL A 39 18.74 -1.85 7.28
C VAL A 39 18.65 -1.92 5.76
N SER A 40 17.86 -2.86 5.26
CA SER A 40 17.53 -2.99 3.85
C SER A 40 16.05 -2.74 3.63
N GLY A 41 15.72 -2.00 2.57
CA GLY A 41 14.35 -1.60 2.29
C GLY A 41 14.25 -0.61 1.15
N ARG A 42 13.04 -0.15 0.86
CA ARG A 42 12.83 0.95 -0.10
C ARG A 42 12.97 2.30 0.61
N GLN A 43 13.85 3.16 0.13
CA GLN A 43 13.89 4.55 0.57
C GLN A 43 12.58 5.24 0.18
N ALA A 44 11.96 5.94 1.13
CA ALA A 44 10.92 6.90 0.82
C ALA A 44 11.58 8.04 0.02
N LYS A 45 11.13 8.28 -1.22
CA LYS A 45 11.73 9.28 -2.12
C LYS A 45 11.79 10.69 -1.53
N ASP A 46 10.98 10.98 -0.52
CA ASP A 46 10.72 12.36 -0.11
C ASP A 46 11.38 12.76 1.21
N GLY A 47 12.11 11.87 1.91
CA GLY A 47 12.77 12.16 3.20
C GLY A 47 11.82 12.66 4.33
N ARG A 48 10.54 12.86 4.04
CA ARG A 48 9.53 13.48 4.89
C ARG A 48 8.50 12.40 5.24
N ARG A 49 8.73 11.80 6.41
CA ARG A 49 7.89 10.83 7.14
C ARG A 49 7.98 9.37 6.68
N GLY A 50 8.04 8.48 7.67
CA GLY A 50 8.17 7.03 7.53
C GLY A 50 9.61 6.54 7.72
N LEU A 51 9.77 5.38 8.38
CA LEU A 51 10.98 4.58 8.22
C LEU A 51 11.15 4.26 6.72
N PRO A 52 12.37 4.08 6.18
CA PRO A 52 12.51 3.35 4.91
C PRO A 52 11.67 2.08 5.03
N LYS A 53 10.95 1.67 3.98
CA LYS A 53 10.10 0.47 4.05
C LYS A 53 11.01 -0.74 4.23
N VAL A 54 11.31 -1.05 5.49
CA VAL A 54 12.27 -2.04 5.93
C VAL A 54 11.78 -3.38 5.43
N SER A 55 12.53 -4.00 4.53
CA SER A 55 12.32 -5.41 4.19
C SER A 55 13.13 -6.32 5.11
N GLU A 56 14.20 -5.78 5.70
CA GLU A 56 15.14 -6.51 6.53
C GLU A 56 15.92 -5.57 7.44
N ILE A 57 16.12 -5.98 8.68
CA ILE A 57 16.97 -5.33 9.66
C ILE A 57 17.92 -6.36 10.26
N GLU A 58 19.13 -5.92 10.52
CA GLU A 58 20.14 -6.66 11.23
C GLU A 58 20.55 -5.86 12.45
N PHE A 59 20.57 -6.50 13.61
CA PHE A 59 20.92 -5.84 14.87
C PHE A 59 21.84 -6.73 15.69
N SER A 60 22.77 -6.11 16.42
CA SER A 60 23.75 -6.79 17.26
C SER A 60 23.45 -6.50 18.73
N ASP A 61 23.49 -7.54 19.57
CA ASP A 61 23.35 -7.40 21.03
C ASP A 61 24.64 -6.85 21.67
N GLU A 62 24.62 -6.63 22.99
CA GLU A 62 25.78 -6.10 23.74
C GLU A 62 27.01 -7.04 23.72
N VAL A 63 26.83 -8.32 23.37
CA VAL A 63 27.88 -9.35 23.28
C VAL A 63 28.42 -9.46 21.85
N GLY A 64 27.81 -8.77 20.89
CA GLY A 64 28.19 -8.79 19.48
C GLY A 64 27.46 -9.84 18.64
N ASN A 65 26.49 -10.57 19.20
CA ASN A 65 25.71 -11.54 18.42
C ASN A 65 24.75 -10.81 17.51
N THR A 66 24.73 -11.19 16.24
CA THR A 66 23.90 -10.55 15.23
C THR A 66 22.63 -11.35 14.99
N THR A 67 21.49 -10.66 15.05
CA THR A 67 20.18 -11.19 14.70
C THR A 67 19.64 -10.47 13.47
N ARG A 68 19.20 -11.27 12.50
CA ARG A 68 18.52 -10.80 11.30
C ARG A 68 17.02 -10.97 11.49
N ALA A 69 16.26 -9.92 11.18
CA ALA A 69 14.81 -10.00 11.07
C ALA A 69 14.39 -9.48 9.69
N ALA A 70 13.65 -10.31 8.96
CA ALA A 70 13.20 -9.98 7.63
C ALA A 70 11.68 -10.09 7.53
N VAL A 71 11.12 -9.38 6.56
CA VAL A 71 9.77 -9.61 6.13
C VAL A 71 9.71 -11.04 5.63
N VAL A 72 8.97 -11.92 6.31
CA VAL A 72 8.75 -13.31 5.87
C VAL A 72 8.21 -13.26 4.45
N PRO A 73 8.98 -13.63 3.42
CA PRO A 73 8.39 -13.74 2.11
C PRO A 73 7.36 -14.86 2.23
N ASN A 74 6.10 -14.62 1.84
CA ASN A 74 5.21 -15.74 1.60
C ASN A 74 5.76 -16.45 0.34
N THR A 75 6.72 -17.35 0.55
CA THR A 75 7.45 -18.06 -0.51
C THR A 75 6.59 -19.17 -1.10
N ALA A 76 5.59 -19.66 -0.34
CA ALA A 76 4.72 -20.76 -0.72
C ALA A 76 3.92 -20.50 -2.02
N HIS A 77 3.78 -19.25 -2.44
CA HIS A 77 2.99 -18.87 -3.63
C HIS A 77 3.73 -17.91 -4.57
N ARG A 78 5.06 -17.96 -4.62
CA ARG A 78 5.79 -17.25 -5.68
C ARG A 78 5.47 -17.88 -7.03
N LYS A 79 4.73 -17.15 -7.85
CA LYS A 79 4.59 -17.45 -9.27
C LYS A 79 5.58 -16.59 -10.04
N ALA A 80 6.51 -17.22 -10.74
CA ALA A 80 7.28 -16.53 -11.76
C ALA A 80 6.34 -16.25 -12.94
N GLY A 81 6.44 -15.05 -13.49
CA GLY A 81 5.66 -14.62 -14.64
C GLY A 81 6.46 -13.58 -15.40
N GLU A 82 6.33 -13.61 -16.71
CA GLU A 82 6.95 -12.68 -17.64
C GLU A 82 5.86 -11.82 -18.26
N ALA A 83 6.12 -10.53 -18.38
CA ALA A 83 5.25 -9.62 -19.08
C ALA A 83 6.09 -8.63 -19.90
N THR A 84 5.61 -8.26 -21.09
CA THR A 84 6.20 -7.19 -21.89
C THR A 84 5.54 -5.87 -21.58
N LEU A 85 6.34 -4.81 -21.55
CA LEU A 85 5.83 -3.45 -21.56
C LEU A 85 5.23 -3.15 -22.93
N GLU A 86 3.96 -2.76 -22.95
CA GLU A 86 3.24 -2.43 -24.18
C GLU A 86 3.01 -0.93 -24.30
N ASN A 87 2.67 -0.28 -23.18
CA ASN A 87 2.47 1.17 -23.14
C ASN A 87 2.77 1.75 -21.77
N VAL A 88 3.42 2.92 -21.73
CA VAL A 88 3.52 3.74 -20.51
C VAL A 88 2.30 4.65 -20.45
N ILE A 89 1.54 4.55 -19.37
CA ILE A 89 0.30 5.31 -19.17
C ILE A 89 0.66 6.69 -18.62
N GLN A 90 0.11 7.74 -19.24
CA GLN A 90 0.37 9.13 -18.90
C GLN A 90 -0.73 9.71 -18.01
N ALA A 91 -0.44 10.85 -17.39
CA ALA A 91 -1.43 11.63 -16.68
C ALA A 91 -2.50 12.15 -17.64
N GLU A 92 -3.73 12.24 -17.16
CA GLU A 92 -4.89 12.78 -17.89
C GLU A 92 -5.88 13.34 -16.88
N HIS A 93 -6.52 14.45 -17.22
CA HIS A 93 -7.54 15.07 -16.40
C HIS A 93 -8.91 14.82 -17.03
N PHE A 94 -9.88 14.46 -16.21
CA PHE A 94 -11.24 14.26 -16.68
C PHE A 94 -12.09 15.50 -16.38
N ALA A 95 -13.07 15.81 -17.22
CA ALA A 95 -14.02 16.89 -16.93
C ALA A 95 -14.98 16.49 -15.79
N LEU A 96 -15.40 15.23 -15.78
CA LEU A 96 -16.28 14.64 -14.76
C LEU A 96 -15.51 13.58 -13.98
N CYS A 97 -15.85 13.42 -12.71
CA CYS A 97 -15.24 12.41 -11.86
C CYS A 97 -15.43 11.02 -12.48
N PRO A 98 -14.36 10.26 -12.78
CA PRO A 98 -14.45 8.96 -13.43
C PRO A 98 -15.15 7.90 -12.57
N ILE A 99 -15.33 8.15 -11.27
CA ILE A 99 -15.95 7.22 -10.31
C ILE A 99 -17.46 7.45 -10.21
N CYS A 100 -17.90 8.66 -9.85
CA CYS A 100 -19.33 8.94 -9.68
C CYS A 100 -20.01 9.43 -10.96
N PHE A 101 -19.27 10.02 -11.89
CA PHE A 101 -19.79 10.63 -13.12
C PHE A 101 -20.82 11.75 -12.92
N GLU A 102 -21.00 12.22 -11.68
CA GLU A 102 -21.99 13.24 -11.30
C GLU A 102 -21.36 14.62 -11.06
N GLN A 103 -20.13 14.65 -10.57
CA GLN A 103 -19.46 15.86 -10.09
C GLN A 103 -18.25 16.20 -10.97
N PRO A 104 -17.89 17.49 -11.07
CA PRO A 104 -16.61 17.89 -11.66
C PRO A 104 -15.44 17.14 -11.02
N ALA A 105 -14.43 16.79 -11.81
CA ALA A 105 -13.21 16.20 -11.28
C ALA A 105 -12.24 17.31 -10.85
N ASP A 106 -12.47 17.85 -9.65
CA ASP A 106 -11.79 19.03 -9.09
C ASP A 106 -10.66 18.72 -8.11
N SER A 107 -10.35 17.44 -7.89
CA SER A 107 -9.41 16.96 -6.89
C SER A 107 -8.37 16.02 -7.48
N ASP A 108 -7.11 16.36 -7.26
CA ASP A 108 -5.94 15.61 -7.67
C ASP A 108 -5.85 14.24 -6.99
N GLU A 109 -5.63 13.20 -7.79
CA GLU A 109 -5.58 11.80 -7.37
C GLU A 109 -4.33 11.14 -7.96
N HIS A 110 -3.55 10.43 -7.12
CA HIS A 110 -2.41 9.65 -7.61
C HIS A 110 -2.87 8.25 -8.03
N VAL A 111 -2.35 7.74 -9.15
CA VAL A 111 -2.64 6.39 -9.65
C VAL A 111 -1.35 5.58 -9.76
N PRO A 112 -1.13 4.56 -8.88
CA PRO A 112 -1.86 4.27 -7.65
C PRO A 112 -1.67 5.36 -6.57
N PRO A 113 -2.27 5.24 -5.36
CA PRO A 113 -2.02 6.19 -4.27
C PRO A 113 -0.52 6.42 -4.01
N ARG A 114 -0.15 7.67 -3.65
CA ARG A 114 1.25 8.08 -3.43
C ARG A 114 2.01 7.18 -2.46
N GLY A 115 1.34 6.69 -1.41
CA GLY A 115 1.91 5.76 -0.43
C GLY A 115 2.40 4.42 -1.02
N LEU A 116 1.93 4.05 -2.21
CA LEU A 116 2.36 2.87 -2.97
C LEU A 116 3.46 3.17 -4.01
N GLY A 117 3.89 4.43 -4.09
CA GLY A 117 4.86 4.94 -5.05
C GLY A 117 4.24 5.49 -6.33
N GLY A 118 2.92 5.72 -6.36
CA GLY A 118 2.30 6.35 -7.52
C GLY A 118 2.74 7.78 -7.71
N SER A 119 3.03 8.13 -8.97
CA SER A 119 3.53 9.44 -9.38
C SER A 119 2.76 10.03 -10.56
N ILE A 120 1.88 9.23 -11.19
CA ILE A 120 1.00 9.69 -12.26
C ILE A 120 -0.28 10.20 -11.61
N MET A 121 -0.74 11.36 -12.04
CA MET A 121 -1.91 12.03 -11.50
C MET A 121 -3.09 11.96 -12.47
N THR A 122 -4.27 11.98 -11.88
CA THR A 122 -5.54 12.23 -12.57
C THR A 122 -6.43 13.08 -11.67
N THR A 123 -7.62 13.41 -12.13
CA THR A 123 -8.61 14.14 -11.33
C THR A 123 -9.82 13.27 -11.00
N THR A 124 -10.32 13.41 -9.78
CA THR A 124 -11.61 12.90 -9.31
C THR A 124 -12.36 14.00 -8.57
N CYS A 125 -13.60 13.80 -8.11
CA CYS A 125 -14.23 14.79 -7.24
C CYS A 125 -13.74 14.64 -5.80
N THR A 126 -13.66 15.77 -5.09
CA THR A 126 -13.24 15.83 -3.67
C THR A 126 -13.96 14.80 -2.78
N ARG A 127 -15.27 14.59 -2.98
CA ARG A 127 -16.06 13.61 -2.20
C ARG A 127 -15.55 12.18 -2.39
N CYS A 128 -15.31 11.76 -3.63
CA CYS A 128 -14.81 10.42 -3.91
C CYS A 128 -13.39 10.28 -3.37
N ASN A 129 -12.49 11.23 -3.70
CA ASN A 129 -11.09 11.21 -3.26
C ASN A 129 -10.98 11.02 -1.74
N ASN A 130 -11.61 11.91 -0.97
CA ASN A 130 -11.61 11.85 0.49
C ASN A 130 -12.19 10.54 1.02
N ALA A 131 -13.23 10.03 0.37
CA ALA A 131 -13.87 8.80 0.81
C ALA A 131 -12.96 7.57 0.67
N PHE A 132 -12.22 7.48 -0.44
CA PHE A 132 -11.27 6.40 -0.67
C PHE A 132 -10.04 6.51 0.24
N GLY A 133 -9.46 7.71 0.38
CA GLY A 133 -8.33 7.96 1.26
C GLY A 133 -8.61 7.52 2.70
N ALA A 134 -9.79 7.87 3.22
CA ALA A 134 -10.18 7.51 4.58
C ALA A 134 -10.50 6.01 4.76
N ARG A 135 -11.07 5.35 3.75
CA ARG A 135 -11.67 4.01 3.89
C ARG A 135 -10.82 2.85 3.39
N VAL A 136 -10.13 3.01 2.26
CA VAL A 136 -9.46 1.87 1.60
C VAL A 136 -7.97 2.07 1.41
N GLU A 137 -7.50 3.29 1.14
CA GLU A 137 -6.09 3.50 0.76
C GLU A 137 -5.12 3.22 1.90
N ALA A 138 -5.48 3.62 3.11
CA ALA A 138 -4.70 3.30 4.30
C ALA A 138 -4.58 1.78 4.50
N GLY A 139 -5.66 1.02 4.29
CA GLY A 139 -5.63 -0.44 4.41
C GLY A 139 -4.86 -1.13 3.29
N LEU A 140 -5.00 -0.64 2.06
CA LEU A 140 -4.20 -1.10 0.93
C LEU A 140 -2.71 -0.84 1.16
N GLN A 141 -2.35 0.34 1.67
CA GLN A 141 -0.97 0.66 2.02
C GLN A 141 -0.46 -0.23 3.15
N ASP A 142 -1.24 -0.43 4.21
CA ASP A 142 -0.87 -1.33 5.31
C ASP A 142 -0.64 -2.76 4.81
N TRP A 143 -1.49 -3.27 3.92
CA TRP A 143 -1.32 -4.59 3.33
C TRP A 143 -0.07 -4.66 2.46
N PHE A 144 0.17 -3.63 1.66
CA PHE A 144 1.31 -3.56 0.77
C PHE A 144 2.62 -3.53 1.55
N ASP A 145 2.68 -2.69 2.59
CA ASP A 145 3.83 -2.49 3.48
C ASP A 145 3.97 -3.56 4.55
N ARG A 146 2.99 -4.46 4.67
CA ARG A 146 2.91 -5.50 5.71
C ARG A 146 2.90 -4.92 7.12
N MET A 147 2.22 -3.80 7.25
CA MET A 147 1.95 -3.17 8.52
C MET A 147 0.74 -3.82 9.18
N VAL A 148 0.79 -3.88 10.50
CA VAL A 148 -0.35 -4.19 11.36
C VAL A 148 -0.70 -2.98 12.20
N ARG A 149 -1.97 -2.91 12.61
CA ARG A 149 -2.46 -1.91 13.57
C ARG A 149 -2.53 -2.58 14.93
N ILE A 150 -1.85 -2.00 15.91
CA ILE A 150 -1.77 -2.50 17.28
C ILE A 150 -2.54 -1.56 18.19
N ARG A 151 -3.37 -2.14 19.05
CA ARG A 151 -3.98 -1.48 20.21
C ARG A 151 -3.66 -2.25 21.47
N TYR A 152 -3.68 -1.58 22.61
CA TYR A 152 -3.33 -2.18 23.89
C TYR A 152 -4.50 -2.13 24.86
N THR A 153 -4.68 -3.18 25.65
CA THR A 153 -5.52 -3.17 26.87
C THR A 153 -4.65 -3.50 28.07
N ALA A 154 -5.06 -3.08 29.25
CA ALA A 154 -4.30 -3.25 30.49
C ALA A 154 -5.20 -3.74 31.62
N ASP A 155 -4.70 -4.67 32.44
CA ASP A 155 -5.34 -5.10 33.69
C ASP A 155 -6.81 -5.56 33.50
N GLY A 156 -7.12 -6.16 32.35
CA GLY A 156 -8.48 -6.61 32.01
C GLY A 156 -9.46 -5.49 31.62
N ASP A 157 -9.06 -4.21 31.60
CA ASP A 157 -9.90 -3.12 31.07
C ASP A 157 -10.05 -3.28 29.55
N PRO A 158 -11.27 -3.52 29.03
CA PRO A 158 -11.49 -3.74 27.61
C PRO A 158 -11.29 -2.47 26.76
N ARG A 159 -11.13 -1.30 27.38
CA ARG A 159 -10.95 -0.04 26.64
C ARG A 159 -9.54 0.04 26.05
N PRO A 160 -9.41 0.04 24.72
CA PRO A 160 -8.10 0.09 24.10
C PRO A 160 -7.46 1.48 24.29
N PHE A 161 -6.15 1.50 24.50
CA PHE A 161 -5.29 2.69 24.46
C PHE A 161 -4.08 2.42 23.58
N GLY A 162 -3.35 3.48 23.20
CA GLY A 162 -2.16 3.39 22.35
C GLY A 162 -2.49 2.84 20.97
N ALA A 163 -2.48 3.67 19.94
CA ALA A 163 -2.68 3.22 18.56
C ALA A 163 -1.37 3.33 17.81
N THR A 164 -0.81 2.18 17.44
CA THR A 164 0.46 2.10 16.71
C THR A 164 0.26 1.38 15.38
N ARG A 165 0.96 1.85 14.34
CA ARG A 165 1.23 1.06 13.14
C ARG A 165 2.61 0.46 13.28
N ALA A 166 2.72 -0.85 13.13
CA ALA A 166 4.00 -1.52 13.24
C ALA A 166 4.23 -2.46 12.06
N LEU A 167 5.47 -2.52 11.62
CA LEU A 167 5.94 -3.53 10.70
C LEU A 167 6.19 -4.82 11.49
N VAL A 168 5.72 -5.95 10.95
CA VAL A 168 6.02 -7.27 11.50
C VAL A 168 7.14 -7.91 10.68
N LEU A 169 8.27 -8.12 11.32
CA LEU A 169 9.39 -8.89 10.79
C LEU A 169 9.48 -10.22 11.54
N GLN A 170 10.11 -11.22 10.92
CA GLN A 170 10.43 -12.48 11.58
C GLN A 170 11.94 -12.69 11.56
N THR A 171 12.47 -13.12 12.69
CA THR A 171 13.86 -13.53 12.84
C THR A 171 14.08 -14.93 12.27
N ASP A 172 15.34 -15.29 12.02
CA ASP A 172 15.69 -16.61 11.47
C ASP A 172 15.30 -17.77 12.41
N ASP A 173 15.17 -17.51 13.72
CA ASP A 173 14.66 -18.45 14.73
C ASP A 173 13.12 -18.47 14.85
N GLY A 174 12.42 -17.76 13.97
CA GLY A 174 10.96 -17.75 13.89
C GLY A 174 10.24 -16.77 14.81
N LYS A 175 10.96 -15.99 15.64
CA LYS A 175 10.35 -14.98 16.52
C LYS A 175 9.88 -13.76 15.73
N SER A 176 8.85 -13.07 16.23
CA SER A 176 8.33 -11.86 15.60
C SER A 176 8.95 -10.60 16.20
N LEU A 177 9.38 -9.69 15.34
CA LEU A 177 9.84 -8.36 15.70
C LEU A 177 8.81 -7.33 15.23
N LEU A 178 8.35 -6.48 16.16
CA LEU A 178 7.44 -5.38 15.88
C LEU A 178 8.23 -4.07 15.84
N LEU A 179 8.26 -3.42 14.68
CA LEU A 179 8.91 -2.12 14.51
C LEU A 179 7.84 -1.04 14.33
N PRO A 180 7.57 -0.19 15.34
CA PRO A 180 6.61 0.89 15.19
C PRO A 180 7.07 1.87 14.11
N GLU A 181 6.14 2.35 13.30
CA GLU A 181 6.40 3.40 12.32
C GLU A 181 6.80 4.70 13.04
N LYS A 182 7.77 5.43 12.49
CA LYS A 182 8.19 6.73 13.04
C LYS A 182 6.99 7.67 13.23
N GLY A 183 6.79 8.15 14.46
CA GLY A 183 5.68 9.04 14.81
C GLY A 183 4.37 8.30 15.15
N SER A 184 4.36 6.97 15.14
CA SER A 184 3.27 6.14 15.66
C SER A 184 3.56 5.58 17.06
N ASP A 185 4.45 6.27 17.81
CA ASP A 185 4.71 5.93 19.21
C ASP A 185 3.39 5.97 19.99
N PRO A 186 3.04 4.90 20.72
CA PRO A 186 1.80 4.85 21.47
C PRO A 186 1.74 5.86 22.64
N GLY A 187 2.84 6.59 22.91
CA GLY A 187 2.89 7.80 23.70
C GLY A 187 3.18 7.57 25.18
N GLU A 188 3.08 8.65 25.97
CA GLU A 188 3.35 8.63 27.41
C GLU A 188 2.39 7.70 28.16
N GLU A 189 1.13 7.63 27.74
CA GLU A 189 0.13 6.73 28.33
C GLU A 189 0.58 5.27 28.24
N PHE A 190 1.08 4.87 27.07
CA PHE A 190 1.62 3.53 26.88
C PHE A 190 2.86 3.29 27.72
N SER A 191 3.81 4.22 27.70
CA SER A 191 5.03 4.13 28.50
C SER A 191 4.73 4.02 30.00
N ARG A 192 3.72 4.75 30.49
CA ARG A 192 3.25 4.68 31.88
C ARG A 192 2.64 3.32 32.17
N ARG A 193 1.64 2.89 31.39
CA ARG A 193 0.96 1.60 31.61
C ARG A 193 1.90 0.40 31.47
N MET A 194 2.89 0.48 30.60
CA MET A 194 3.91 -0.56 30.49
C MET A 194 4.78 -0.72 31.74
N ARG A 195 4.92 0.34 32.56
CA ARG A 195 5.61 0.29 33.85
C ARG A 195 4.70 -0.09 35.02
N THR A 196 3.42 0.25 34.94
CA THR A 196 2.51 0.18 36.11
C THR A 196 1.47 -0.94 36.02
N ALA A 197 1.08 -1.38 34.83
CA ALA A 197 0.07 -2.42 34.67
C ALA A 197 0.64 -3.80 35.04
N ALA A 198 -0.16 -4.60 35.73
CA ALA A 198 0.17 -5.98 36.04
C ALA A 198 0.12 -6.83 34.76
N SER A 199 -0.81 -6.53 33.85
CA SER A 199 -0.91 -7.19 32.56
C SER A 199 -1.15 -6.21 31.41
N LEU A 200 -0.58 -6.54 30.26
CA LEU A 200 -0.80 -5.85 28.99
C LEU A 200 -1.11 -6.89 27.92
N GLU A 201 -2.17 -6.64 27.16
CA GLU A 201 -2.56 -7.42 26.00
C GLU A 201 -2.45 -6.58 24.74
N HIS A 202 -1.97 -7.19 23.66
CA HIS A 202 -1.76 -6.54 22.37
C HIS A 202 -2.80 -7.05 21.39
N HIS A 203 -3.64 -6.15 20.90
CA HIS A 203 -4.66 -6.42 19.88
C HIS A 203 -4.11 -6.06 18.52
N VAL A 204 -3.65 -7.07 17.79
CA VAL A 204 -3.07 -6.92 16.46
C VAL A 204 -4.14 -7.13 15.41
N SER A 205 -4.30 -6.17 14.50
CA SER A 205 -5.26 -6.25 13.40
C SER A 205 -4.56 -6.00 12.07
N GLN A 206 -4.87 -6.86 11.10
CA GLN A 206 -4.49 -6.68 9.70
C GLN A 206 -5.56 -5.83 8.99
N PRO A 207 -5.20 -5.13 7.90
CA PRO A 207 -6.21 -4.45 7.07
C PRO A 207 -7.23 -5.46 6.55
N GLY A 208 -8.50 -5.08 6.58
CA GLY A 208 -9.58 -5.94 6.10
C GLY A 208 -9.48 -6.20 4.60
N GLU A 209 -9.92 -7.39 4.15
CA GLU A 209 -9.91 -7.76 2.73
C GLU A 209 -10.64 -6.72 1.86
N ALA A 210 -11.74 -6.16 2.36
CA ALA A 210 -12.50 -5.12 1.67
C ALA A 210 -11.74 -3.80 1.52
N GLU A 211 -10.87 -3.43 2.47
CA GLU A 211 -9.99 -2.26 2.31
C GLU A 211 -9.02 -2.50 1.14
N VAL A 212 -8.37 -3.67 1.12
CA VAL A 212 -7.35 -4.01 0.13
C VAL A 212 -7.95 -4.13 -1.26
N ARG A 213 -8.95 -5.00 -1.45
CA ARG A 213 -9.50 -5.31 -2.78
C ARG A 213 -10.16 -4.10 -3.44
N ASN A 214 -10.89 -3.29 -2.68
CA ASN A 214 -11.51 -2.09 -3.23
C ASN A 214 -10.47 -1.01 -3.57
N GLY A 215 -9.39 -0.88 -2.79
CA GLY A 215 -8.28 0.01 -3.11
C GLY A 215 -7.56 -0.41 -4.40
N VAL A 216 -7.33 -1.72 -4.59
CA VAL A 216 -6.77 -2.27 -5.83
C VAL A 216 -7.71 -2.02 -7.00
N LEU A 217 -9.01 -2.30 -6.84
CA LEU A 217 -10.01 -2.08 -7.89
C LEU A 217 -10.07 -0.61 -8.31
N LYS A 218 -10.10 0.34 -7.36
CA LYS A 218 -10.03 1.78 -7.65
C LYS A 218 -8.80 2.10 -8.49
N SER A 219 -7.63 1.64 -8.06
CA SER A 219 -6.35 1.94 -8.73
C SER A 219 -6.30 1.38 -10.16
N ALA A 220 -6.77 0.14 -10.35
CA ALA A 220 -6.84 -0.51 -11.65
C ALA A 220 -7.85 0.17 -12.58
N TYR A 221 -9.03 0.51 -12.06
CA TYR A 221 -10.07 1.23 -12.81
C TYR A 221 -9.58 2.59 -13.29
N LEU A 222 -8.97 3.40 -12.42
CA LEU A 222 -8.44 4.71 -12.78
C LEU A 222 -7.28 4.59 -13.78
N ALA A 223 -6.36 3.63 -13.58
CA ALA A 223 -5.29 3.36 -14.52
C ALA A 223 -5.80 2.96 -15.91
N ALA A 224 -6.88 2.18 -15.95
CA ALA A 224 -7.54 1.81 -17.20
C ALA A 224 -8.23 3.02 -17.86
N CYS A 225 -8.87 3.91 -17.10
CA CYS A 225 -9.42 5.16 -17.62
C CYS A 225 -8.33 6.06 -18.23
N LEU A 226 -7.19 6.19 -17.54
CA LEU A 226 -6.01 6.91 -18.05
C LEU A 226 -5.47 6.30 -19.34
N HIS A 227 -5.33 4.97 -19.40
CA HIS A 227 -4.88 4.27 -20.61
C HIS A 227 -5.82 4.48 -21.80
N LEU A 228 -7.12 4.43 -21.55
CA LEU A 228 -8.16 4.66 -22.56
C LEU A 228 -8.38 6.14 -22.88
N ARG A 229 -7.76 7.06 -22.10
CA ARG A 229 -7.97 8.51 -22.16
C ARG A 229 -9.46 8.90 -22.08
N GLY A 230 -10.20 8.18 -21.26
CA GLY A 230 -11.64 8.35 -21.14
C GLY A 230 -12.26 7.39 -20.13
N VAL A 231 -13.50 7.67 -19.77
CA VAL A 231 -14.27 6.85 -18.82
C VAL A 231 -15.05 5.80 -19.60
N PRO A 232 -14.70 4.50 -19.53
CA PRO A 232 -15.38 3.47 -20.32
C PRO A 232 -16.85 3.35 -19.96
N HIS A 233 -17.69 3.21 -21.00
CA HIS A 233 -19.13 3.09 -20.90
C HIS A 233 -19.64 1.67 -21.23
N VAL A 234 -18.84 0.66 -20.91
CA VAL A 234 -19.24 -0.76 -20.98
C VAL A 234 -19.88 -1.20 -19.66
N ASP A 235 -20.56 -2.35 -19.66
CA ASP A 235 -21.30 -2.82 -18.48
C ASP A 235 -20.40 -3.15 -17.30
N SER A 236 -19.25 -3.78 -17.53
CA SER A 236 -18.23 -4.01 -16.48
C SER A 236 -17.78 -2.69 -15.82
N ALA A 237 -17.59 -1.62 -16.59
CA ALA A 237 -17.23 -0.30 -16.07
C ALA A 237 -18.36 0.33 -15.22
N LYS A 238 -19.63 0.18 -15.62
CA LYS A 238 -20.79 0.63 -14.83
C LYS A 238 -20.89 -0.13 -13.51
N GLN A 239 -20.67 -1.44 -13.54
CA GLN A 239 -20.72 -2.30 -12.36
C GLN A 239 -19.56 -1.99 -11.40
N ILE A 240 -18.34 -1.82 -11.92
CA ILE A 240 -17.18 -1.37 -11.12
C ILE A 240 -17.46 -0.01 -10.46
N ARG A 241 -17.99 0.97 -11.19
CA ARG A 241 -18.38 2.25 -10.59
C ARG A 241 -19.41 2.08 -9.48
N THR A 242 -20.37 1.18 -9.64
CA THR A 242 -21.38 0.88 -8.60
C THR A 242 -20.71 0.30 -7.35
N GLU A 243 -19.76 -0.63 -7.50
CA GLU A 243 -18.97 -1.16 -6.37
C GLU A 243 -18.17 -0.05 -5.67
N LEU A 244 -17.50 0.80 -6.45
CA LEU A 244 -16.72 1.94 -5.95
C LEU A 244 -17.61 2.98 -5.24
N LEU A 245 -18.83 3.24 -5.74
CA LEU A 245 -19.81 4.09 -5.06
C LEU A 245 -20.29 3.48 -3.74
N GLY A 246 -20.32 2.15 -3.62
CA GLY A 246 -20.55 1.46 -2.35
C GLY A 246 -19.50 1.80 -1.29
N VAL A 247 -18.22 1.98 -1.69
CA VAL A 247 -17.15 2.45 -0.80
C VAL A 247 -17.40 3.90 -0.38
N VAL A 248 -17.81 4.75 -1.32
CA VAL A 248 -18.12 6.16 -1.03
C VAL A 248 -19.29 6.29 -0.04
N ALA A 249 -20.29 5.41 -0.15
CA ALA A 249 -21.47 5.40 0.70
C ALA A 249 -21.26 4.74 2.07
N ALA A 250 -20.22 3.94 2.25
CA ALA A 250 -19.96 3.25 3.53
C ALA A 250 -19.74 4.25 4.67
N ARG A 251 -20.24 3.97 5.86
CA ARG A 251 -20.08 4.89 7.01
C ARG A 251 -18.69 4.77 7.65
N SER A 252 -18.17 3.55 7.68
CA SER A 252 -16.87 3.22 8.26
C SER A 252 -16.15 2.14 7.43
N ARG A 253 -14.91 1.84 7.82
CA ARG A 253 -14.15 0.70 7.24
C ARG A 253 -14.81 -0.64 7.53
N ALA A 254 -15.51 -0.77 8.66
CA ALA A 254 -16.20 -2.00 9.04
C ALA A 254 -17.42 -2.30 8.14
N ASP A 255 -17.99 -1.27 7.49
CA ASP A 255 -19.16 -1.42 6.61
C ASP A 255 -18.77 -1.73 5.16
N LEU A 256 -17.47 -1.80 4.84
CA LEU A 256 -17.00 -2.07 3.48
C LEU A 256 -17.34 -3.50 3.07
N LYS A 257 -17.81 -3.64 1.83
CA LYS A 257 -18.10 -4.93 1.20
C LYS A 257 -17.18 -5.14 0.02
N VAL A 258 -16.79 -6.40 -0.22
CA VAL A 258 -16.09 -6.81 -1.43
C VAL A 258 -17.13 -7.14 -2.49
N GLY A 259 -17.24 -6.29 -3.51
CA GLY A 259 -18.09 -6.52 -4.66
C GLY A 259 -17.55 -7.62 -5.60
N PRO A 260 -18.36 -8.08 -6.58
CA PRO A 260 -17.97 -9.12 -7.53
C PRO A 260 -16.65 -8.86 -8.27
N HIS A 261 -16.44 -7.66 -8.81
CA HIS A 261 -15.21 -7.33 -9.56
C HIS A 261 -14.01 -7.26 -8.63
N ALA A 262 -14.14 -6.61 -7.47
CA ALA A 262 -13.08 -6.57 -6.48
C ALA A 262 -12.64 -7.98 -6.03
N ARG A 263 -13.59 -8.93 -5.97
CA ARG A 263 -13.34 -10.32 -5.57
C ARG A 263 -12.59 -11.12 -6.63
N THR A 264 -12.94 -10.96 -7.90
CA THR A 264 -12.33 -11.72 -9.00
C THR A 264 -11.02 -11.10 -9.49
N LEU A 265 -10.80 -9.81 -9.24
CA LEU A 265 -9.58 -9.11 -9.65
C LEU A 265 -8.32 -9.75 -9.04
N ARG A 266 -7.41 -10.19 -9.91
CA ARG A 266 -6.12 -10.77 -9.52
C ARG A 266 -5.08 -9.66 -9.42
N PHE A 267 -4.26 -9.70 -8.37
CA PHE A 267 -3.18 -8.75 -8.15
C PHE A 267 -2.01 -9.35 -7.36
N PHE A 268 -0.82 -8.82 -7.60
CA PHE A 268 0.44 -9.35 -7.10
C PHE A 268 1.39 -8.22 -6.70
N ARG A 269 2.02 -8.33 -5.53
CA ARG A 269 3.12 -7.43 -5.16
C ARG A 269 4.38 -7.85 -5.91
N THR A 270 5.06 -6.90 -6.54
CA THR A 270 6.41 -7.14 -7.04
C THR A 270 7.40 -6.96 -5.90
N GLY A 271 8.43 -7.81 -5.84
CA GLY A 271 9.45 -7.71 -4.78
C GLY A 271 10.33 -6.46 -4.93
N LYS A 272 10.75 -6.15 -6.16
CA LYS A 272 11.52 -4.95 -6.50
C LYS A 272 10.71 -4.09 -7.49
N PRO A 273 10.67 -2.75 -7.32
CA PRO A 273 10.03 -1.88 -8.29
C PRO A 273 10.67 -2.03 -9.68
N ALA A 274 9.86 -2.23 -10.72
CA ALA A 274 10.34 -2.37 -12.10
C ALA A 274 10.83 -1.05 -12.74
N GLY A 275 10.87 0.06 -11.99
CA GLY A 275 11.27 1.39 -12.51
C GLY A 275 10.23 2.08 -13.40
N ILE A 276 9.12 1.42 -13.72
CA ILE A 276 8.05 1.95 -14.58
C ILE A 276 6.88 2.44 -13.69
N PRO A 277 6.48 3.72 -13.74
CA PRO A 277 5.52 4.30 -12.79
C PRO A 277 4.06 3.86 -13.04
N LEU A 278 3.58 3.85 -14.27
CA LEU A 278 2.25 3.34 -14.61
C LEU A 278 2.29 2.80 -16.04
N ALA A 279 1.89 1.55 -16.24
CA ALA A 279 1.99 0.93 -17.57
C ALA A 279 0.97 -0.17 -17.82
N LEU A 280 0.62 -0.33 -19.10
CA LEU A 280 0.00 -1.53 -19.62
C LEU A 280 1.09 -2.55 -19.98
N LEU A 281 0.89 -3.78 -19.52
CA LEU A 281 1.74 -4.91 -19.82
C LEU A 281 0.94 -6.03 -20.48
N ARG A 282 1.62 -6.84 -21.28
CA ARG A 282 1.09 -8.09 -21.83
C ARG A 282 1.75 -9.27 -21.16
N ASN A 283 0.96 -10.12 -20.52
CA ASN A 283 1.43 -11.34 -19.88
C ASN A 283 1.85 -12.38 -20.94
N LYS A 284 3.04 -12.96 -20.77
CA LYS A 284 3.60 -14.01 -21.63
C LYS A 284 3.46 -15.42 -21.06
N THR A 285 3.15 -15.56 -19.78
CA THR A 285 3.23 -16.83 -19.05
C THR A 285 1.90 -17.57 -18.95
N MET A 286 0.79 -17.00 -19.45
CA MET A 286 -0.52 -17.67 -19.39
C MET A 286 -0.79 -18.52 -20.63
N GLU A 287 -1.14 -19.78 -20.39
CA GLU A 287 -1.49 -20.78 -21.43
C GLU A 287 -2.80 -20.44 -22.17
N SER A 288 -3.71 -19.68 -21.55
CA SER A 288 -5.05 -19.38 -22.10
C SER A 288 -5.10 -18.13 -23.00
N GLY A 289 -3.96 -17.70 -23.57
CA GLY A 289 -3.87 -16.49 -24.40
C GLY A 289 -3.38 -15.23 -23.66
N PRO A 290 -3.21 -14.10 -24.37
CA PRO A 290 -2.64 -12.90 -23.79
C PRO A 290 -3.59 -12.30 -22.74
N SER A 291 -3.19 -12.37 -21.48
CA SER A 291 -3.83 -11.59 -20.42
C SER A 291 -3.15 -10.23 -20.30
N TRP A 292 -3.96 -9.20 -20.14
CA TRP A 292 -3.49 -7.83 -19.97
C TRP A 292 -3.33 -7.51 -18.49
N LEU A 293 -2.23 -6.81 -18.18
CA LEU A 293 -1.89 -6.43 -16.82
C LEU A 293 -1.61 -4.93 -16.74
N LEU A 294 -1.81 -4.36 -15.57
CA LEU A 294 -1.45 -3.01 -15.21
C LEU A 294 -0.30 -3.07 -14.21
N SER A 295 0.79 -2.37 -14.52
CA SER A 295 1.85 -2.07 -13.56
C SER A 295 1.51 -0.78 -12.84
N LEU A 296 1.26 -0.87 -11.54
CA LEU A 296 0.98 0.25 -10.66
C LEU A 296 2.26 0.54 -9.84
N ALA A 297 2.92 1.67 -10.13
CA ALA A 297 4.20 2.10 -9.56
C ALA A 297 5.36 1.09 -9.73
N GLY A 298 5.23 0.10 -10.61
CA GLY A 298 6.18 -1.01 -10.75
C GLY A 298 6.21 -1.94 -9.54
N THR A 299 5.31 -1.74 -8.57
CA THR A 299 5.30 -2.38 -7.25
C THR A 299 4.11 -3.30 -7.05
N LEU A 300 3.04 -3.08 -7.81
CA LEU A 300 1.83 -3.89 -7.80
C LEU A 300 1.44 -4.17 -9.25
N ILE A 301 1.24 -5.44 -9.59
CA ILE A 301 0.71 -5.87 -10.88
C ILE A 301 -0.74 -6.27 -10.67
N VAL A 302 -1.64 -5.76 -11.50
CA VAL A 302 -3.07 -6.03 -11.41
C VAL A 302 -3.59 -6.46 -12.77
N GLU A 303 -4.53 -7.38 -12.81
CA GLU A 303 -5.21 -7.74 -14.06
C GLU A 303 -6.01 -6.58 -14.63
N TRP A 304 -6.12 -6.51 -15.96
CA TRP A 304 -6.95 -5.54 -16.65
C TRP A 304 -8.43 -5.70 -16.22
N PRO A 305 -9.11 -4.62 -15.79
CA PRO A 305 -10.42 -4.73 -15.14
C PRO A 305 -11.60 -4.90 -16.11
N PHE A 306 -11.41 -4.79 -17.43
CA PHE A 306 -12.49 -4.81 -18.43
C PHE A 306 -12.30 -5.97 -19.42
N PRO A 307 -12.92 -7.14 -19.19
CA PRO A 307 -12.70 -8.31 -20.05
C PRO A 307 -13.20 -8.08 -21.49
N GLU A 308 -14.14 -7.16 -21.70
CA GLU A 308 -14.72 -6.86 -23.01
C GLU A 308 -13.93 -5.82 -23.83
N ILE A 309 -12.98 -5.12 -23.20
CA ILE A 309 -12.17 -4.10 -23.87
C ILE A 309 -10.78 -4.67 -24.11
N ASP A 310 -10.39 -4.83 -25.38
CA ASP A 310 -8.99 -5.07 -25.75
C ASP A 310 -8.19 -3.76 -25.60
N PRO A 311 -7.31 -3.64 -24.58
CA PRO A 311 -6.55 -2.42 -24.33
C PRO A 311 -5.55 -2.09 -25.45
N ALA A 312 -5.23 -3.03 -26.36
CA ALA A 312 -4.36 -2.76 -27.51
C ALA A 312 -5.06 -1.93 -28.60
N THR A 313 -6.37 -2.09 -28.76
CA THR A 313 -7.09 -1.53 -29.92
C THR A 313 -7.53 -0.09 -29.72
N ARG A 314 -7.44 0.47 -28.50
CA ARG A 314 -7.83 1.84 -28.11
C ARG A 314 -9.09 2.37 -28.83
N ARG A 315 -10.06 1.51 -29.16
CA ARG A 315 -11.27 1.98 -29.87
C ARG A 315 -11.98 2.99 -28.98
N LEU A 316 -12.16 4.18 -29.55
CA LEU A 316 -12.67 5.41 -28.93
C LEU A 316 -13.81 5.09 -27.96
N VAL A 317 -13.49 5.09 -26.67
CA VAL A 317 -14.47 5.34 -25.63
C VAL A 317 -15.00 6.75 -25.92
N ALA A 318 -16.31 6.89 -26.10
CA ALA A 318 -16.93 8.17 -26.41
C ALA A 318 -16.40 9.25 -25.46
N SER A 319 -15.62 10.19 -26.01
CA SER A 319 -15.24 11.40 -25.29
C SER A 319 -16.53 12.15 -24.95
N SER A 320 -16.69 12.57 -23.69
CA SER A 320 -17.74 13.53 -23.34
C SER A 320 -17.66 14.71 -24.31
N PRO A 321 -18.80 15.20 -24.83
CA PRO A 321 -18.79 16.36 -25.70
C PRO A 321 -18.12 17.51 -24.97
N ALA A 322 -17.07 18.06 -25.59
CA ALA A 322 -16.41 19.26 -25.10
C ALA A 322 -17.48 20.32 -24.82
N SER A 323 -17.50 20.84 -23.60
CA SER A 323 -18.30 22.00 -23.24
C SER A 323 -17.93 23.12 -24.21
N ARG A 324 -18.84 23.45 -25.12
CA ARG A 324 -18.73 24.67 -25.92
C ARG A 324 -18.74 25.83 -24.93
N SER A 325 -17.61 26.54 -24.86
CA SER A 325 -17.55 27.88 -24.31
C SER A 325 -18.55 28.75 -25.06
N SER A 326 -19.60 29.18 -24.37
CA SER A 326 -20.45 30.27 -24.82
C SER A 326 -19.65 31.57 -24.71
N GLU A 327 -19.56 32.27 -25.84
CA GLU A 327 -19.28 33.71 -25.95
C GLU A 327 -20.20 34.55 -25.06
#